data_AF-A0A0A8EC10-F1
#
_entry.id   AF-A0A0A8EC10-F1
#
_cell.length_a   1.000
_cell.length_b   1.000
_cell.length_c   1.000
_cell.angle_alpha   90.00
_cell.angle_beta   90.00
_cell.angle_gamma   90.00
#
_symmetry.space_group_name_H-M   'P 1'
#
loop_
_entity.id
_entity.type
_entity.pdbx_description
1 polymer ?
#
loop_
_entity_poly.entity_id
_entity_poly.type
_entity_poly.pdbx_seq_one_letter_code
_entity_poly.pdbx_strand_id
1 'polypeptide(L)'
;MAVEPVHGDAQAQAQARRALEFAQESWLDGAIVDLYGRPEDGMTVIRKKVAEGRWRLEVDLGRRGSFVVRWPEGRLERFRWEEPDRGRDGSVGGGGGVRAAGRARSAGDRFVGKWFPEVRAGAEVTVVPLRDGRGGHLLSYRDPASGGGGPARLEARVSPGGRVVEVTAHGVPRVG
;
A
#
# COMPACT_ATOMS: atom_id res chain seq x y z
N MET A 1 -4.43 43.44 -34.87
CA MET A 1 -3.95 43.43 -33.47
C MET A 1 -4.47 42.16 -32.83
N ALA A 2 -3.60 41.19 -32.55
CA ALA A 2 -3.97 39.95 -31.89
C ALA A 2 -3.81 40.15 -30.38
N VAL A 3 -4.90 40.02 -29.64
CA VAL A 3 -4.91 40.01 -28.18
C VAL A 3 -4.27 38.70 -27.72
N GLU A 4 -3.12 38.80 -27.07
CA GLU A 4 -2.38 37.66 -26.53
C GLU A 4 -3.21 36.95 -25.43
N PRO A 5 -3.46 35.63 -25.52
CA PRO A 5 -4.16 34.89 -24.48
C PRO A 5 -3.19 34.44 -23.36
N VAL A 6 -2.24 35.29 -22.96
CA VAL A 6 -1.22 34.93 -21.96
C VAL A 6 -1.83 34.77 -20.54
N HIS A 7 -2.95 35.44 -20.27
CA HIS A 7 -3.68 35.31 -18.99
C HIS A 7 -4.52 34.02 -18.89
N GLY A 8 -5.02 33.50 -20.02
CA GLY A 8 -5.84 32.28 -20.04
C GLY A 8 -5.01 31.04 -19.70
N ASP A 9 -3.80 30.95 -20.24
CA ASP A 9 -2.91 29.81 -20.02
C ASP A 9 -2.38 29.74 -18.58
N ALA A 10 -2.03 30.88 -17.98
CA ALA A 10 -1.58 30.92 -16.59
C ALA A 10 -2.70 30.54 -15.61
N GLN A 11 -3.93 30.99 -15.86
CA GLN A 11 -5.11 30.62 -15.06
C GLN A 11 -5.49 29.14 -15.24
N ALA A 12 -5.48 28.64 -16.48
CA ALA A 12 -5.74 27.23 -16.76
C ALA A 12 -4.69 26.32 -16.09
N GLN A 13 -3.41 26.71 -16.11
CA GLN A 13 -2.35 25.98 -15.41
C GLN A 13 -2.53 26.02 -13.89
N ALA A 14 -2.91 27.16 -13.31
CA ALA A 14 -3.18 27.28 -11.88
C ALA A 14 -4.38 26.41 -11.45
N GLN A 15 -5.45 26.38 -12.25
CA GLN A 15 -6.61 25.52 -12.01
C GLN A 15 -6.25 24.03 -12.12
N ALA A 16 -5.48 23.64 -13.14
CA ALA A 16 -5.04 22.26 -13.31
C ALA A 16 -4.17 21.77 -12.13
N ARG A 17 -3.29 22.64 -11.60
CA ARG A 17 -2.49 22.34 -10.40
C ARG A 17 -3.38 22.11 -9.17
N ARG A 18 -4.34 23.01 -8.92
CA ARG A 18 -5.29 22.87 -7.81
C ARG A 18 -6.15 21.61 -7.92
N ALA A 19 -6.62 21.30 -9.14
CA ALA A 19 -7.39 20.08 -9.39
C ALA A 19 -6.57 18.82 -9.10
N LEU A 20 -5.28 18.81 -9.47
CA LEU A 20 -4.38 17.69 -9.19
C LEU A 20 -4.09 17.54 -7.69
N GLU A 21 -3.92 18.66 -6.97
CA GLU A 21 -3.75 18.68 -5.52
C GLU A 21 -4.99 18.13 -4.81
N PHE A 22 -6.18 18.61 -5.19
CA PHE A 22 -7.44 18.12 -4.64
C PHE A 22 -7.68 16.62 -4.93
N ALA A 23 -7.35 16.18 -6.15
CA ALA A 23 -7.43 14.76 -6.51
C ALA A 23 -6.45 13.91 -5.68
N GLN A 24 -5.26 14.42 -5.40
CA GLN A 24 -4.28 13.76 -4.54
C GLN A 24 -4.78 13.63 -3.11
N GLU A 25 -5.28 14.70 -2.52
CA GLU A 25 -5.82 14.70 -1.15
C GLU A 25 -7.01 13.74 -1.02
N SER A 26 -7.98 13.84 -1.93
CA SER A 26 -9.16 12.97 -1.95
C SER A 26 -8.77 11.49 -2.09
N TRP A 27 -7.77 11.20 -2.92
CA TRP A 27 -7.26 9.84 -3.10
C TRP A 27 -6.54 9.34 -1.84
N LEU A 28 -5.72 10.17 -1.20
CA LEU A 28 -5.01 9.83 0.03
C LEU A 28 -5.99 9.52 1.17
N ASP A 29 -7.05 10.31 1.32
CA ASP A 29 -8.08 10.07 2.32
C ASP A 29 -8.76 8.71 2.10
N GLY A 30 -9.12 8.40 0.85
CA GLY A 30 -9.65 7.09 0.48
C GLY A 30 -8.67 5.94 0.80
N ALA A 31 -7.40 6.13 0.45
CA ALA A 31 -6.35 5.15 0.73
C ALA A 31 -6.14 4.93 2.23
N ILE A 32 -6.19 5.98 3.06
CA ILE A 32 -6.09 5.88 4.51
C ILE A 32 -7.27 5.08 5.08
N VAL A 33 -8.50 5.37 4.63
CA VAL A 33 -9.68 4.61 5.06
C VAL A 33 -9.57 3.15 4.65
N ASP A 34 -9.10 2.85 3.45
CA ASP A 34 -8.93 1.48 2.97
C ASP A 34 -7.84 0.69 3.72
N LEU A 35 -6.69 1.33 3.97
CA LEU A 35 -5.53 0.69 4.60
C LEU A 35 -5.70 0.62 6.13
N TYR A 36 -6.20 1.69 6.74
CA TYR A 36 -6.26 1.87 8.18
C TYR A 36 -7.68 1.75 8.76
N GLY A 37 -8.71 1.67 7.94
CA GLY A 37 -10.09 1.34 8.31
C GLY A 37 -10.92 2.50 8.87
N ARG A 38 -10.32 3.68 9.02
CA ARG A 38 -10.97 4.91 9.48
C ARG A 38 -10.13 6.12 9.03
N PRO A 39 -10.74 7.29 8.85
CA PRO A 39 -10.01 8.53 8.60
C PRO A 39 -9.04 8.83 9.75
N GLU A 40 -8.05 9.67 9.48
CA GLU A 40 -7.10 10.16 10.47
C GLU A 40 -6.96 11.68 10.35
N ASP A 41 -7.05 12.36 11.50
CA ASP A 41 -6.79 13.79 11.59
C ASP A 41 -5.29 13.99 11.81
N GLY A 42 -4.58 14.37 10.76
CA GLY A 42 -3.15 14.62 10.80
C GLY A 42 -2.35 13.52 10.11
N MET A 43 -1.86 13.86 8.92
CA MET A 43 -0.86 13.07 8.20
C MET A 43 0.30 13.97 7.83
N THR A 44 1.51 13.42 7.85
CA THR A 44 2.67 14.07 7.24
C THR A 44 2.91 13.44 5.88
N VAL A 45 2.93 14.26 4.83
CA VAL A 45 3.19 13.80 3.45
C VAL A 45 4.51 14.37 2.97
N ILE A 46 5.50 13.50 2.76
CA ILE A 46 6.78 13.87 2.14
C ILE A 46 6.71 13.53 0.66
N ARG A 47 6.89 14.55 -0.19
CA ARG A 47 6.86 14.40 -1.66
C ARG A 47 8.29 14.32 -2.20
N LYS A 48 8.62 13.21 -2.86
CA LYS A 48 9.89 13.03 -3.57
C LYS A 48 9.62 12.91 -5.06
N LYS A 49 10.21 13.81 -5.85
CA LYS A 49 10.10 13.73 -7.31
C LYS A 49 10.87 12.50 -7.80
N VAL A 50 10.25 11.71 -8.66
CA VAL A 50 10.90 10.62 -9.37
C VAL A 50 10.93 10.95 -10.88
N ALA A 51 11.52 10.09 -11.70
CA ALA A 51 11.61 10.30 -13.15
C ALA A 51 10.23 10.52 -13.79
N GLU A 52 10.20 11.20 -14.94
CA GLU A 52 9.00 11.39 -15.79
C GLU A 52 7.85 12.19 -15.13
N GLY A 53 8.16 13.07 -14.18
CA GLY A 53 7.14 13.92 -13.56
C GLY A 53 6.23 13.19 -12.57
N ARG A 54 6.55 11.93 -12.24
CA ARG A 54 5.88 11.15 -11.21
C ARG A 54 6.41 11.54 -9.83
N TRP A 55 5.62 11.27 -8.81
CA TRP A 55 5.96 11.55 -7.42
C TRP A 55 5.88 10.29 -6.58
N ARG A 56 6.81 10.19 -5.63
CA ARG A 56 6.73 9.23 -4.54
C ARG A 56 6.25 9.99 -3.30
N LEU A 57 5.09 9.62 -2.79
CA LEU A 57 4.52 10.19 -1.58
C LEU A 57 4.79 9.23 -0.43
N GLU A 58 5.54 9.69 0.57
CA GLU A 58 5.73 8.98 1.83
C GLU A 58 4.77 9.59 2.84
N VAL A 59 3.81 8.80 3.31
CA VAL A 59 2.74 9.24 4.22
C VAL A 59 2.97 8.62 5.58
N ASP A 60 3.09 9.46 6.59
CA ASP A 60 3.28 9.07 7.98
C ASP A 60 2.07 9.51 8.83
N LEU A 61 1.48 8.54 9.54
CA LEU A 61 0.32 8.70 10.43
C LEU A 61 0.74 8.57 11.91
N GLY A 62 2.00 8.90 12.22
CA GLY A 62 2.61 8.77 13.53
C GLY A 62 2.49 7.35 14.09
N ARG A 63 1.77 7.22 15.21
CA ARG A 63 1.63 5.95 15.93
C ARG A 63 0.77 4.92 15.22
N ARG A 64 0.07 5.27 14.13
CA ARG A 64 -0.69 4.29 13.32
C ARG A 64 0.18 3.65 12.23
N GLY A 65 1.36 4.18 11.94
CA GLY A 65 2.25 3.66 10.91
C GLY A 65 2.30 4.54 9.66
N SER A 66 2.70 3.95 8.54
CA SER A 66 3.05 4.70 7.35
C SER A 66 2.85 3.89 6.07
N PHE A 67 2.72 4.58 4.96
CA PHE A 67 2.66 3.97 3.64
C PHE A 67 3.31 4.84 2.58
N VAL A 68 3.69 4.22 1.47
CA VAL A 68 4.41 4.87 0.37
C VAL A 68 3.72 4.54 -0.93
N VAL A 69 3.42 5.56 -1.73
CA VAL A 69 2.69 5.43 -3.00
C VAL A 69 3.38 6.17 -4.13
N ARG A 70 3.17 5.70 -5.36
CA ARG A 70 3.44 6.44 -6.59
C ARG A 70 2.22 7.22 -7.04
N TRP A 71 2.44 8.48 -7.38
CA TRP A 71 1.45 9.42 -7.86
C TRP A 71 1.85 9.94 -9.26
N PRO A 72 0.91 10.03 -10.22
CA PRO A 72 -0.56 9.96 -10.08
C PRO A 72 -1.16 8.56 -10.16
N GLU A 73 -0.36 7.50 -10.26
CA GLU A 73 -0.86 6.15 -10.52
C GLU A 73 -1.64 5.53 -9.34
N GLY A 74 -1.51 6.09 -8.13
CA GLY A 74 -2.13 5.55 -6.93
C GLY A 74 -1.57 4.17 -6.54
N ARG A 75 -0.33 3.86 -6.93
CA ARG A 75 0.26 2.53 -6.72
C ARG A 75 0.97 2.46 -5.39
N LEU A 76 0.55 1.54 -4.52
CA LEU A 76 1.21 1.27 -3.24
C LEU A 76 2.57 0.61 -3.47
N GLU A 77 3.58 1.03 -2.72
CA GLU A 77 4.93 0.42 -2.75
C GLU A 77 5.31 -0.20 -1.41
N ARG A 78 4.91 0.45 -0.32
CA ARG A 78 5.15 0.00 1.05
C ARG A 78 3.95 0.36 1.90
N PHE A 79 3.63 -0.51 2.84
CA PHE A 79 2.61 -0.24 3.83
C PHE A 79 3.02 -0.84 5.16
N ARG A 80 2.76 -0.11 6.24
CA ARG A 80 2.98 -0.52 7.61
C ARG A 80 1.88 0.06 8.48
N TRP A 81 1.28 -0.80 9.27
CA TRP A 81 0.32 -0.46 10.28
C TRP A 81 0.84 -0.92 11.63
N GLU A 82 1.10 0.05 12.49
CA GLU A 82 1.32 -0.18 13.91
C GLU A 82 -0.05 -0.46 14.53
N GLU A 83 -0.34 -1.75 14.74
CA GLU A 83 -1.55 -2.15 15.45
C GLU A 83 -1.47 -1.57 16.88
N PRO A 84 -2.48 -0.81 17.34
CA PRO A 84 -2.49 -0.32 18.70
C PRO A 84 -2.40 -1.52 19.63
N ASP A 85 -1.54 -1.43 20.64
CA ASP A 85 -1.30 -2.50 21.63
C ASP A 85 -2.60 -2.75 22.40
N ARG A 86 -3.48 -3.58 21.82
CA ARG A 86 -4.68 -4.05 22.49
C ARG A 86 -4.17 -5.12 23.44
N GLY A 87 -4.13 -4.75 24.71
CA GLY A 87 -3.71 -5.58 25.84
C GLY A 87 -3.93 -7.05 25.53
N ARG A 88 -2.82 -7.78 25.54
CA ARG A 88 -2.72 -9.22 25.29
C ARG A 88 -3.65 -9.98 26.24
N ASP A 89 -4.91 -10.14 25.85
CA ASP A 89 -5.76 -11.17 26.44
C ASP A 89 -5.40 -12.48 25.75
N GLY A 90 -4.69 -13.30 26.51
CA GLY A 90 -4.20 -14.59 26.11
C GLY A 90 -5.35 -15.49 25.64
N SER A 91 -5.31 -15.85 24.36
CA SER A 91 -5.75 -17.17 23.93
C SER A 91 -4.96 -17.56 22.70
N VAL A 92 -3.78 -18.13 22.94
CA VAL A 92 -3.10 -19.00 21.98
C VAL A 92 -3.87 -20.32 21.97
N GLY A 93 -5.08 -20.28 21.40
CA GLY A 93 -5.87 -21.47 21.11
C GLY A 93 -5.25 -22.20 19.93
N GLY A 94 -4.32 -23.11 20.21
CA GLY A 94 -3.86 -24.12 19.28
C GLY A 94 -5.04 -24.98 18.83
N GLY A 95 -5.62 -24.65 17.68
CA GLY A 95 -6.81 -25.36 17.20
C GLY A 95 -7.36 -24.79 15.90
N GLY A 96 -6.55 -24.74 14.84
CA GLY A 96 -7.07 -24.29 13.54
C GLY A 96 -6.03 -23.83 12.51
N GLY A 97 -4.81 -24.36 12.50
CA GLY A 97 -3.73 -23.88 11.63
C GLY A 97 -4.14 -23.76 10.15
N VAL A 98 -4.88 -24.73 9.61
CA VAL A 98 -5.36 -24.71 8.22
C VAL A 98 -6.43 -23.64 7.99
N ARG A 99 -7.41 -23.51 8.90
CA ARG A 99 -8.46 -22.47 8.80
C ARG A 99 -7.89 -21.06 8.97
N ALA A 100 -6.95 -20.89 9.90
CA ALA A 100 -6.28 -19.62 10.15
C ALA A 100 -5.39 -19.21 8.96
N ALA A 101 -4.63 -20.15 8.40
CA ALA A 101 -3.85 -19.92 7.18
C ALA A 101 -4.75 -19.60 5.98
N GLY A 102 -5.89 -20.29 5.83
CA GLY A 102 -6.89 -20.00 4.80
C GLY A 102 -7.46 -18.59 4.91
N ARG A 103 -7.83 -18.14 6.12
CA ARG A 103 -8.28 -16.77 6.35
C ARG A 103 -7.20 -15.74 6.07
N ALA A 104 -5.97 -16.01 6.52
CA ALA A 104 -4.84 -15.13 6.27
C ALA A 104 -4.58 -14.99 4.76
N ARG A 105 -4.61 -16.11 4.02
CA ARG A 105 -4.50 -16.13 2.56
C ARG A 105 -5.58 -15.28 1.90
N SER A 106 -6.85 -15.50 2.23
CA SER A 106 -7.94 -14.73 1.63
C SER A 106 -7.84 -13.23 1.90
N ALA A 107 -7.40 -12.84 3.11
CA ALA A 107 -7.18 -11.43 3.45
C ALA A 107 -6.04 -10.82 2.64
N GLY A 108 -4.91 -11.53 2.55
CA GLY A 108 -3.77 -11.10 1.75
C GLY A 108 -4.08 -11.05 0.26
N ASP A 109 -4.75 -12.06 -0.29
CA ASP A 109 -5.12 -12.12 -1.71
C ASP A 109 -6.00 -10.92 -2.10
N ARG A 110 -6.96 -10.55 -1.24
CA ARG A 110 -7.81 -9.37 -1.46
C ARG A 110 -6.99 -8.08 -1.41
N PHE A 111 -6.09 -7.96 -0.45
CA PHE A 111 -5.25 -6.78 -0.29
C PHE A 111 -4.29 -6.62 -1.48
N VAL A 112 -3.54 -7.67 -1.82
CA VAL A 112 -2.57 -7.68 -2.91
C VAL A 112 -3.28 -7.52 -4.26
N GLY A 113 -4.44 -8.16 -4.46
CA GLY A 113 -5.23 -7.97 -5.69
C GLY A 113 -5.69 -6.52 -5.91
N LYS A 114 -5.96 -5.77 -4.84
CA LYS A 114 -6.33 -4.34 -4.92
C LYS A 114 -5.11 -3.45 -5.13
N TRP A 115 -4.05 -3.64 -4.33
CA TRP A 115 -2.95 -2.69 -4.24
C TRP A 115 -1.72 -3.03 -5.08
N PHE A 116 -1.60 -4.30 -5.50
CA PHE A 116 -0.50 -4.85 -6.30
C PHE A 116 -1.03 -5.86 -7.34
N PRO A 117 -1.98 -5.46 -8.20
CA PRO A 117 -2.65 -6.36 -9.14
C PRO A 117 -1.65 -7.11 -10.05
N GLU A 118 -0.57 -6.44 -10.46
CA GLU A 118 0.50 -7.01 -11.28
C GLU A 118 1.26 -8.13 -10.58
N VAL A 119 1.43 -8.05 -9.26
CA VAL A 119 2.07 -9.12 -8.48
C VAL A 119 1.10 -10.27 -8.29
N ARG A 120 -0.19 -9.99 -8.12
CA ARG A 120 -1.18 -11.05 -7.91
C ARG A 120 -1.32 -11.95 -9.14
N ALA A 121 -1.20 -11.38 -10.33
CA ALA A 121 -1.28 -12.10 -11.59
C ALA A 121 -0.13 -13.12 -11.69
N GLY A 122 -0.44 -14.41 -11.75
CA GLY A 122 0.56 -15.47 -11.94
C GLY A 122 1.43 -15.81 -10.71
N ALA A 123 1.30 -15.11 -9.58
CA ALA A 123 2.13 -15.40 -8.41
C ALA A 123 1.82 -16.75 -7.75
N GLU A 124 2.90 -17.45 -7.40
CA GLU A 124 2.89 -18.51 -6.41
C GLU A 124 2.83 -17.91 -5.00
N VAL A 125 1.91 -18.41 -4.17
CA VAL A 125 1.66 -17.89 -2.83
C VAL A 125 1.99 -18.94 -1.79
N THR A 126 2.96 -18.63 -0.93
CA THR A 126 3.28 -19.43 0.26
C THR A 126 2.80 -18.74 1.52
N VAL A 127 2.20 -19.48 2.43
CA VAL A 127 1.68 -18.98 3.71
C VAL A 127 2.43 -19.67 4.84
N VAL A 128 3.09 -18.91 5.72
CA VAL A 128 3.81 -19.45 6.87
C VAL A 128 3.36 -18.78 8.17
N PRO A 129 3.16 -19.52 9.27
CA PRO A 129 2.82 -18.93 10.56
C PRO A 129 4.04 -18.18 11.13
N LEU A 130 3.81 -16.99 11.68
CA LEU A 130 4.85 -16.19 12.32
C LEU A 130 5.05 -16.64 13.78
N ARG A 131 6.32 -16.74 14.19
CA ARG A 131 6.74 -17.14 15.54
C ARG A 131 7.41 -16.01 16.32
N ASP A 132 6.94 -14.78 16.12
CA ASP A 132 7.56 -13.57 16.67
C ASP A 132 6.81 -12.96 17.86
N GLY A 133 6.02 -13.78 18.57
CA GLY A 133 5.27 -13.38 19.77
C GLY A 133 4.05 -12.48 19.52
N ARG A 134 3.93 -11.88 18.33
CA ARG A 134 2.73 -11.17 17.83
C ARG A 134 1.78 -12.12 17.08
N GLY A 135 2.30 -13.27 16.64
CA GLY A 135 1.54 -14.26 15.89
C GLY A 135 1.17 -13.78 14.47
N GLY A 136 0.23 -14.48 13.85
CA GLY A 136 -0.23 -14.20 12.50
C GLY A 136 0.47 -15.05 11.44
N HIS A 137 0.41 -14.60 10.20
CA HIS A 137 0.98 -15.31 9.05
C HIS A 137 1.74 -14.35 8.15
N LEU A 138 2.83 -14.84 7.57
CA LEU A 138 3.53 -14.20 6.46
C LEU A 138 3.10 -14.87 5.17
N LEU A 139 2.64 -14.06 4.22
CA LEU A 139 2.33 -14.46 2.87
C LEU A 139 3.44 -13.95 1.98
N SER A 140 4.02 -14.83 1.18
CA SER A 140 5.02 -14.47 0.19
C SER A 140 4.46 -14.77 -1.20
N TYR A 141 4.29 -13.72 -1.99
CA TYR A 141 3.90 -13.75 -3.39
C TYR A 141 5.17 -13.68 -4.21
N ARG A 142 5.43 -14.72 -4.99
CA ARG A 142 6.56 -14.77 -5.89
C ARG A 142 6.05 -14.99 -7.30
N ASP A 143 6.49 -14.15 -8.22
CA ASP A 143 6.29 -14.39 -9.64
C ASP A 143 7.59 -14.97 -10.22
N PRO A 144 7.65 -16.29 -10.51
CA PRO A 144 8.82 -16.92 -11.11
C PRO A 144 9.07 -16.47 -12.56
N ALA A 145 8.08 -15.90 -13.23
CA ALA A 145 8.14 -15.44 -14.61
C ALA A 145 8.33 -13.92 -14.74
N SER A 146 8.63 -13.21 -13.64
CA SER A 146 8.64 -11.74 -13.58
C SER A 146 9.65 -11.10 -14.55
N GLY A 147 9.19 -10.90 -15.79
CA GLY A 147 9.71 -9.96 -16.77
C GLY A 147 8.89 -8.67 -16.86
N GLY A 148 7.84 -8.53 -16.04
CA GLY A 148 7.00 -7.32 -15.91
C GLY A 148 7.46 -6.42 -14.77
N GLY A 149 7.14 -5.11 -14.84
CA GLY A 149 7.60 -4.05 -13.94
C GLY A 149 7.09 -4.08 -12.47
N GLY A 150 6.81 -5.27 -11.93
CA GLY A 150 6.48 -5.52 -10.52
C GLY A 150 7.69 -6.00 -9.70
N PRO A 151 7.60 -6.02 -8.36
CA PRO A 151 8.63 -6.62 -7.52
C PRO A 151 8.69 -8.14 -7.75
N ALA A 152 9.91 -8.69 -7.78
CA ALA A 152 10.13 -10.14 -7.94
C ALA A 152 9.52 -10.95 -6.77
N ARG A 153 9.37 -10.32 -5.61
CA ARG A 153 8.73 -10.90 -4.43
C ARG A 153 8.01 -9.84 -3.62
N LEU A 154 6.80 -10.14 -3.18
CA LEU A 154 6.05 -9.31 -2.24
C LEU A 154 5.77 -10.12 -0.99
N GLU A 155 6.12 -9.56 0.16
CA GLU A 155 5.81 -10.15 1.46
C GLU A 155 4.70 -9.34 2.12
N ALA A 156 3.61 -10.01 2.51
CA ALA A 156 2.50 -9.41 3.23
C ALA A 156 2.33 -10.11 4.58
N ARG A 157 2.40 -9.33 5.65
CA ARG A 157 2.13 -9.80 7.01
C ARG A 157 0.67 -9.63 7.35
N VAL A 158 0.04 -10.70 7.81
CA VAL A 158 -1.36 -10.72 8.26
C VAL A 158 -1.41 -11.01 9.75
N SER A 159 -2.08 -10.13 10.51
CA SER A 159 -2.28 -10.30 11.95
C SER A 159 -3.18 -11.51 12.26
N PRO A 160 -3.19 -12.02 13.50
CA PRO A 160 -4.12 -13.08 13.92
C PRO A 160 -5.60 -12.73 13.66
N GLY A 161 -5.95 -11.44 13.70
CA GLY A 161 -7.28 -10.93 13.38
C GLY A 161 -7.64 -10.94 11.89
N GLY A 162 -6.72 -11.40 11.01
CA GLY A 162 -6.98 -11.52 9.58
C GLY A 162 -6.85 -10.20 8.81
N ARG A 163 -6.05 -9.26 9.32
CA ARG A 163 -5.80 -7.98 8.65
C ARG A 163 -4.35 -7.86 8.21
N VAL A 164 -4.12 -7.34 7.01
CA VAL A 164 -2.76 -7.01 6.54
C VAL A 164 -2.25 -5.84 7.36
N VAL A 165 -1.07 -5.99 7.97
CA VAL A 165 -0.43 -4.97 8.82
C VAL A 165 0.89 -4.49 8.25
N GLU A 166 1.48 -5.22 7.31
CA GLU A 166 2.72 -4.81 6.68
C GLU A 166 2.83 -5.42 5.30
N VAL A 167 3.34 -4.64 4.34
CA VAL A 167 3.73 -5.14 3.03
C VAL A 167 5.10 -4.58 2.66
N THR A 168 5.99 -5.49 2.30
CA THR A 168 7.33 -5.19 1.79
C THR A 168 7.49 -5.78 0.40
N ALA A 169 7.72 -4.91 -0.58
CA ALA A 169 8.11 -5.28 -1.92
C ALA A 169 9.63 -5.45 -2.01
N HIS A 170 10.08 -6.62 -2.49
CA HIS A 170 11.47 -6.98 -2.68
C HIS A 170 11.74 -7.21 -4.16
N GLY A 171 12.76 -6.55 -4.70
CA GLY A 171 13.20 -6.70 -6.08
C GLY A 171 13.38 -5.36 -6.80
N VAL A 172 14.31 -5.35 -7.74
CA VAL A 172 14.62 -4.17 -8.56
C VAL A 172 13.57 -4.09 -9.68
N PRO A 173 12.89 -2.96 -9.90
CA PRO A 173 12.14 -2.75 -11.13
C PRO A 173 13.15 -2.81 -12.27
N ARG A 174 13.17 -3.91 -13.03
CA ARG A 174 13.90 -3.94 -14.29
C ARG A 174 13.02 -3.20 -15.29
N VAL A 175 13.36 -1.94 -15.47
CA VAL A 175 12.88 -1.12 -16.58
C VAL A 175 13.36 -1.82 -17.85
N GLY A 176 12.42 -2.30 -18.66
CA GLY A 176 12.63 -2.62 -20.07
C GLY A 176 12.04 -1.49 -20.89
#